data_AF-A0A633MDU9-F1
#
_entry.id   AF-A0A633MDU9-F1
#
_cell.length_a   1.000
_cell.length_b   1.000
_cell.length_c   1.000
_cell.angle_alpha   90.00
_cell.angle_beta   90.00
_cell.angle_gamma   90.00
#
_symmetry.space_group_name_H-M   'P 1'
#
loop_
_entity.id
_entity.type
_entity.pdbx_description
1 polymer ?
#
loop_
_entity_poly.entity_id
_entity_poly.type
_entity_poly.pdbx_seq_one_letter_code
_entity_poly.pdbx_strand_id
1 'polypeptide(L)'
;MKISKITRHHLRTGKLLLIISAFLLSASVNAATVRLPQKVTDVKDGSEQMCGSDDVKDGTCSLVSVSDDGHYALLSSPGGMACYDPYLIVVNLTTAKGKMMDYNRHATCSGEATAKFVRSPENGRLTVVIYDPTIKKNVGLNTIDF
;
A
#
# COMPACT_ATOMS: atom_id res chain seq x y z
N MET A 1 -28.73 80.38 5.69
CA MET A 1 -27.52 79.87 4.98
C MET A 1 -27.94 78.63 4.19
N LYS A 2 -27.66 78.62 2.88
CA LYS A 2 -27.97 77.54 1.91
C LYS A 2 -26.84 76.49 1.93
N ILE A 3 -27.06 75.39 1.16
CA ILE A 3 -26.14 74.34 0.64
C ILE A 3 -26.25 73.01 1.42
N SER A 4 -26.30 71.80 0.85
CA SER A 4 -26.70 71.25 -0.45
C SER A 4 -26.76 69.72 -0.30
N LYS A 5 -27.44 69.11 -1.27
CA LYS A 5 -27.70 67.70 -1.55
C LYS A 5 -26.46 66.91 -2.04
N ILE A 6 -26.54 65.57 -1.94
CA ILE A 6 -25.93 64.51 -2.83
C ILE A 6 -24.44 64.16 -2.53
N THR A 7 -24.05 62.90 -2.25
CA THR A 7 -23.81 61.83 -3.25
C THR A 7 -23.87 60.40 -2.69
N ARG A 8 -24.49 59.51 -3.48
CA ARG A 8 -24.31 58.04 -3.46
C ARG A 8 -22.86 57.69 -3.75
N HIS A 9 -22.27 56.71 -3.05
CA HIS A 9 -21.21 55.88 -3.63
C HIS A 9 -21.21 54.45 -3.07
N HIS A 10 -21.34 53.52 -4.03
CA HIS A 10 -20.83 52.15 -4.08
C HIS A 10 -21.35 51.10 -3.10
N LEU A 11 -22.39 50.39 -3.60
CA LEU A 11 -22.54 48.95 -3.50
C LEU A 11 -21.17 48.28 -3.75
N ARG A 12 -20.48 47.84 -2.70
CA ARG A 12 -19.35 46.91 -2.81
C ARG A 12 -19.93 45.50 -2.85
N THR A 13 -19.85 44.93 -4.03
CA THR A 13 -20.15 43.55 -4.40
C THR A 13 -19.45 42.56 -3.48
N GLY A 14 -20.11 42.18 -2.39
CA GLY A 14 -19.72 41.02 -1.58
C GLY A 14 -20.20 39.76 -2.29
N LYS A 15 -19.28 39.05 -2.95
CA LYS A 15 -19.52 37.70 -3.48
C LYS A 15 -20.02 36.81 -2.33
N LEU A 16 -21.30 36.42 -2.40
CA LEU A 16 -21.88 35.39 -1.55
C LEU A 16 -21.18 34.06 -1.89
N LEU A 17 -20.26 33.62 -1.03
CA LEU A 17 -19.57 32.34 -1.19
C LEU A 17 -20.57 31.23 -0.83
N LEU A 18 -21.05 30.50 -1.83
CA LEU A 18 -21.84 29.28 -1.65
C LEU A 18 -20.95 28.22 -0.98
N ILE A 19 -21.23 27.90 0.29
CA ILE A 19 -20.63 26.76 0.99
C ILE A 19 -21.28 25.50 0.40
N ILE A 20 -20.56 24.82 -0.48
CA ILE A 20 -20.92 23.46 -0.92
C ILE A 20 -20.41 22.52 0.16
N SER A 21 -21.28 22.10 1.09
CA SER A 21 -21.00 21.01 2.01
C SER A 21 -20.94 19.69 1.22
N ALA A 22 -19.76 19.34 0.76
CA ALA A 22 -19.48 17.99 0.27
C ALA A 22 -19.55 17.03 1.46
N PHE A 23 -20.68 16.33 1.58
CA PHE A 23 -20.78 15.13 2.39
C PHE A 23 -19.74 14.13 1.86
N LEU A 24 -18.58 14.04 2.52
CA LEU A 24 -17.63 12.96 2.31
C LEU A 24 -18.33 11.69 2.81
N LEU A 25 -18.87 10.91 1.87
CA LEU A 25 -19.30 9.54 2.12
C LEU A 25 -18.08 8.76 2.61
N SER A 26 -17.96 8.62 3.93
CA SER A 26 -17.05 7.68 4.56
C SER A 26 -17.52 6.28 4.19
N ALA A 27 -17.04 5.77 3.06
CA ALA A 27 -17.18 4.35 2.75
C ALA A 27 -16.46 3.59 3.86
N SER A 28 -17.21 3.00 4.78
CA SER A 28 -16.67 2.03 5.73
C SER A 28 -16.16 0.86 4.89
N VAL A 29 -14.84 0.78 4.74
CA VAL A 29 -14.17 -0.38 4.14
C VAL A 29 -14.63 -1.59 4.95
N ASN A 30 -15.46 -2.44 4.35
CA ASN A 30 -15.71 -3.76 4.90
C ASN A 30 -14.33 -4.41 5.02
N ALA A 31 -13.87 -4.65 6.25
CA ALA A 31 -12.70 -5.48 6.50
C ALA A 31 -13.08 -6.91 6.13
N ALA A 32 -13.14 -7.21 4.83
CA ALA A 32 -13.24 -8.57 4.35
C ALA A 32 -12.05 -9.31 4.94
N THR A 33 -12.34 -10.31 5.79
CA THR A 33 -11.30 -11.20 6.30
C THR A 33 -10.61 -11.84 5.11
N VAL A 34 -9.33 -11.52 4.93
CA VAL A 34 -8.50 -12.06 3.86
C VAL A 34 -8.37 -13.56 4.08
N ARG A 35 -8.89 -14.36 3.15
CA ARG A 35 -8.73 -15.82 3.19
C ARG A 35 -7.41 -16.19 2.56
N LEU A 36 -6.37 -16.28 3.38
CA LEU A 36 -5.07 -16.80 2.96
C LEU A 36 -5.16 -18.31 2.70
N PRO A 37 -4.45 -18.82 1.69
CA PRO A 37 -4.32 -20.26 1.50
C PRO A 37 -3.54 -20.89 2.66
N GLN A 38 -3.87 -22.12 3.02
CA GLN A 38 -3.17 -22.81 4.09
C GLN A 38 -1.71 -23.07 3.74
N LYS A 39 -1.45 -23.52 2.52
CA LYS A 39 -0.12 -23.74 1.97
C LYS A 39 0.13 -22.79 0.82
N VAL A 40 1.32 -22.20 0.79
CA VAL A 40 1.82 -21.41 -0.33
C VAL A 40 2.93 -22.22 -1.00
N THR A 41 2.97 -22.21 -2.33
CA THR A 41 4.08 -22.81 -3.08
C THR A 41 4.77 -21.78 -3.94
N ASP A 42 6.10 -21.84 -4.03
CA ASP A 42 6.86 -20.90 -4.85
C ASP A 42 6.41 -21.01 -6.32
N VAL A 43 6.26 -19.86 -6.96
CA VAL A 43 5.80 -19.78 -8.35
C VAL A 43 6.82 -20.38 -9.33
N LYS A 44 8.12 -20.36 -9.02
CA LYS A 44 9.18 -20.80 -9.93
C LYS A 44 9.39 -22.30 -9.89
N ASP A 45 9.51 -22.88 -8.70
CA ASP A 45 9.90 -24.29 -8.53
C ASP A 45 8.83 -25.17 -7.87
N GLY A 46 7.74 -24.59 -7.38
CA GLY A 46 6.64 -25.31 -6.74
C GLY A 46 6.95 -25.87 -5.35
N SER A 47 8.11 -25.55 -4.78
CA SER A 47 8.44 -25.91 -3.39
C SER A 47 7.49 -25.22 -2.40
N GLU A 48 7.31 -25.82 -1.22
CA GLU A 48 6.52 -25.20 -0.15
C GLU A 48 7.24 -23.93 0.32
N GLN A 49 6.49 -22.83 0.37
CA GLN A 49 6.98 -21.52 0.76
C GLN A 49 6.25 -21.06 2.03
N MET A 50 6.96 -20.28 2.84
CA MET A 50 6.42 -19.67 4.05
C MET A 50 5.29 -18.66 3.75
N CYS A 51 4.59 -18.28 4.82
CA CYS A 51 3.50 -17.30 4.85
C CYS A 51 2.18 -17.83 4.28
N GLY A 52 1.87 -19.10 4.57
CA GLY A 52 0.51 -19.63 4.54
C GLY A 52 -0.34 -19.12 5.72
N SER A 53 -1.62 -19.51 5.77
CA SER A 53 -2.52 -19.07 6.84
C SER A 53 -2.05 -19.49 8.23
N ASP A 54 -1.44 -20.67 8.35
CA ASP A 54 -0.94 -21.20 9.62
C ASP A 54 0.25 -20.36 10.13
N ASP A 55 1.17 -19.96 9.24
CA ASP A 55 2.29 -19.06 9.59
C ASP A 55 1.81 -17.69 10.08
N VAL A 56 0.70 -17.18 9.53
CA VAL A 56 0.11 -15.91 10.01
C VAL A 56 -0.58 -16.10 11.35
N LYS A 57 -1.28 -17.21 11.54
CA LYS A 57 -1.97 -17.54 12.79
C LYS A 57 -1.00 -17.70 13.95
N ASP A 58 0.15 -18.33 13.69
CA ASP A 58 1.17 -18.61 14.70
C ASP A 58 2.16 -17.44 14.88
N GLY A 59 2.00 -16.36 14.10
CA GLY A 59 2.78 -15.13 14.21
C GLY A 59 4.14 -15.14 13.52
N THR A 60 4.47 -16.20 12.78
CA THR A 60 5.67 -16.29 11.94
C THR A 60 5.63 -15.25 10.81
N CYS A 61 4.46 -15.05 10.21
CA CYS A 61 4.24 -14.03 9.19
C CYS A 61 3.15 -13.05 9.62
N SER A 62 3.19 -11.84 9.06
CA SER A 62 2.16 -10.82 9.22
C SER A 62 1.60 -10.41 7.87
N LEU A 63 0.27 -10.30 7.77
CA LEU A 63 -0.38 -9.68 6.62
C LEU A 63 -0.08 -8.17 6.64
N VAL A 64 0.56 -7.67 5.59
CA VAL A 64 0.89 -6.25 5.43
C VAL A 64 -0.27 -5.51 4.74
N SER A 65 -0.72 -6.03 3.59
CA SER A 65 -1.82 -5.45 2.82
C SER A 65 -2.37 -6.44 1.80
N VAL A 66 -3.50 -6.08 1.19
CA VAL A 66 -4.08 -6.76 0.03
C VAL A 66 -4.07 -5.79 -1.14
N SER A 67 -3.89 -6.29 -2.36
CA SER A 67 -4.04 -5.49 -3.57
C SER A 67 -5.45 -4.90 -3.66
N ASP A 68 -5.55 -3.77 -4.36
CA ASP A 68 -6.81 -3.06 -4.63
C ASP A 68 -7.86 -3.93 -5.36
N ASP A 69 -7.42 -4.90 -6.16
CA ASP A 69 -8.27 -5.91 -6.82
C ASP A 69 -8.57 -7.15 -5.96
N GLY A 70 -8.01 -7.25 -4.76
CA GLY A 70 -8.28 -8.35 -3.83
C GLY A 70 -7.65 -9.69 -4.22
N HIS A 71 -6.83 -9.75 -5.27
CA HIS A 71 -6.25 -11.01 -5.77
C HIS A 71 -4.92 -11.40 -5.12
N TYR A 72 -4.23 -10.43 -4.50
CA TYR A 72 -2.89 -10.64 -3.97
C TYR A 72 -2.80 -10.17 -2.52
N ALA A 73 -2.18 -10.97 -1.67
CA ALA A 73 -1.78 -10.57 -0.33
C ALA A 73 -0.27 -10.30 -0.29
N LEU A 74 0.13 -9.21 0.35
CA LEU A 74 1.52 -8.93 0.69
C LEU A 74 1.74 -9.31 2.16
N LEU A 75 2.70 -10.18 2.41
CA LEU A 75 3.05 -10.67 3.74
C LEU A 75 4.51 -10.32 4.04
N SER A 76 4.79 -10.22 5.34
CA SER A 76 6.12 -10.00 5.89
C SER A 76 6.44 -11.09 6.90
N SER A 77 7.68 -11.56 6.89
CA SER A 77 8.28 -12.37 7.95
C SER A 77 9.50 -11.64 8.50
N PRO A 78 9.86 -11.83 9.78
CA PRO A 78 11.13 -11.36 10.32
C PRO A 78 12.32 -11.77 9.44
N GLY A 79 13.30 -10.86 9.32
CA GLY A 79 14.56 -11.16 8.66
C GLY A 79 15.43 -12.13 9.46
N GLY A 80 16.47 -12.66 8.81
CA GLY A 80 17.41 -13.59 9.43
C GLY A 80 18.57 -12.89 10.15
N MET A 81 19.39 -13.66 10.87
CA MET A 81 20.57 -13.12 11.55
C MET A 81 21.59 -12.46 10.59
N ALA A 82 21.65 -12.92 9.35
CA ALA A 82 22.55 -12.35 8.34
C ALA A 82 22.05 -11.01 7.78
N CYS A 83 20.74 -10.77 7.82
CA CYS A 83 20.12 -9.55 7.36
C CYS A 83 18.74 -9.40 7.99
N TYR A 84 18.57 -8.37 8.83
CA TYR A 84 17.33 -8.19 9.61
C TYR A 84 16.15 -7.67 8.79
N ASP A 85 16.39 -7.18 7.56
CA ASP A 85 15.31 -6.76 6.67
C ASP A 85 14.32 -7.91 6.44
N PRO A 86 13.01 -7.63 6.48
CA PRO A 86 12.00 -8.68 6.43
C PRO A 86 12.02 -9.45 5.10
N TYR A 87 11.66 -10.73 5.16
CA TYR A 87 11.27 -11.43 3.94
C TYR A 87 9.88 -10.97 3.54
N LEU A 88 9.78 -10.43 2.33
CA LEU A 88 8.53 -9.94 1.77
C LEU A 88 8.04 -10.91 0.71
N ILE A 89 6.82 -11.41 0.89
CA ILE A 89 6.23 -12.42 0.00
C ILE A 89 4.88 -11.88 -0.51
N VAL A 90 4.67 -11.96 -1.81
CA VAL A 90 3.34 -11.78 -2.40
C VAL A 90 2.75 -13.15 -2.65
N VAL A 91 1.49 -13.33 -2.25
CA VAL A 91 0.72 -14.56 -2.47
C VAL A 91 -0.45 -14.23 -3.40
N ASN A 92 -0.56 -14.97 -4.51
CA ASN A 92 -1.76 -15.01 -5.31
C ASN A 92 -2.83 -15.84 -4.58
N LEU A 93 -3.91 -15.18 -4.18
CA LEU A 93 -4.96 -15.78 -3.35
C LEU A 93 -5.81 -16.81 -4.10
N THR A 94 -5.79 -16.78 -5.44
CA THR A 94 -6.53 -17.73 -6.28
C THR A 94 -5.72 -19.01 -6.50
N THR A 95 -4.42 -18.88 -6.78
CA THR A 95 -3.57 -20.02 -7.18
C THR A 95 -2.74 -20.60 -6.04
N ALA A 96 -2.74 -19.96 -4.87
CA ALA A 96 -1.87 -20.29 -3.73
C ALA A 96 -0.37 -20.29 -4.09
N LYS A 97 0.01 -19.52 -5.12
CA LYS A 97 1.40 -19.31 -5.50
C LYS A 97 1.98 -18.11 -4.77
N GLY A 98 3.20 -18.27 -4.26
CA GLY A 98 3.97 -17.23 -3.62
C GLY A 98 5.14 -16.78 -4.50
N LYS A 99 5.54 -15.52 -4.33
CA LYS A 99 6.75 -14.96 -4.93
C LYS A 99 7.43 -14.10 -3.87
N MET A 100 8.69 -14.38 -3.59
CA MET A 100 9.51 -13.51 -2.74
C MET A 100 9.88 -12.24 -3.51
N MET A 101 9.83 -11.10 -2.83
CA MET A 101 10.14 -9.79 -3.40
C MET A 101 11.63 -9.51 -3.26
N ASP A 102 12.24 -9.04 -4.35
CA ASP A 102 13.66 -8.73 -4.39
C ASP A 102 13.93 -7.32 -3.86
N TYR A 103 14.90 -7.22 -2.97
CA TYR A 103 15.61 -5.99 -2.70
C TYR A 103 16.62 -5.83 -3.85
N ASN A 104 16.53 -4.77 -4.66
CA ASN A 104 17.34 -4.47 -5.85
C ASN A 104 18.83 -4.21 -5.52
N ARG A 105 19.47 -5.11 -4.75
CA ARG A 105 20.84 -5.03 -4.20
C ARG A 105 21.06 -3.87 -3.21
N HIS A 106 19.98 -3.37 -2.61
CA HIS A 106 20.02 -2.22 -1.70
C HIS A 106 19.39 -2.50 -0.33
N ALA A 107 19.37 -3.76 0.12
CA ALA A 107 19.02 -4.08 1.49
C ALA A 107 20.05 -3.43 2.44
N THR A 108 19.58 -2.71 3.45
CA THR A 108 20.46 -2.15 4.49
C THR A 108 20.63 -3.10 5.66
N CYS A 109 19.77 -4.13 5.74
CA CYS A 109 19.72 -5.09 6.83
C CYS A 109 19.47 -4.41 8.19
N SER A 110 18.75 -3.29 8.20
CA SER A 110 18.38 -2.58 9.41
C SER A 110 17.14 -3.16 10.09
N GLY A 111 16.33 -3.93 9.36
CA GLY A 111 15.06 -4.47 9.84
C GLY A 111 13.87 -3.53 9.68
N GLU A 112 14.11 -2.32 9.15
CA GLU A 112 13.11 -1.25 9.08
C GLU A 112 12.43 -1.16 7.70
N ALA A 113 12.83 -1.99 6.74
CA ALA A 113 12.27 -1.94 5.40
C ALA A 113 10.76 -2.26 5.41
N THR A 114 9.99 -1.43 4.70
CA THR A 114 8.54 -1.56 4.57
C THR A 114 8.17 -1.80 3.12
N ALA A 115 6.98 -2.34 2.86
CA ALA A 115 6.52 -2.55 1.49
C ALA A 115 5.04 -2.29 1.32
N LYS A 116 4.66 -1.93 0.09
CA LYS A 116 3.26 -1.71 -0.29
C LYS A 116 3.03 -2.03 -1.75
N PHE A 117 1.79 -2.37 -2.07
CA PHE A 117 1.31 -2.38 -3.44
C PHE A 117 1.18 -0.96 -3.99
N VAL A 118 1.56 -0.79 -5.26
CA VAL A 118 1.28 0.38 -6.09
C VAL A 118 0.90 -0.09 -7.49
N ARG A 119 0.30 0.80 -8.27
CA ARG A 119 0.14 0.61 -9.72
C ARG A 119 1.24 1.40 -10.42
N SER A 120 2.02 0.74 -11.27
CA SER A 120 3.05 1.42 -12.07
C SER A 120 2.40 2.53 -12.90
N PRO A 121 2.93 3.76 -12.89
CA PRO A 121 2.37 4.85 -13.67
C PRO A 121 2.50 4.64 -15.18
N GLU A 122 3.44 3.79 -15.62
CA GLU A 122 3.72 3.56 -17.04
C GLU A 122 2.71 2.64 -17.71
N ASN A 123 2.21 1.64 -16.99
CA ASN A 123 1.38 0.57 -17.56
C ASN A 123 0.28 0.03 -16.64
N GLY A 124 0.09 0.63 -15.45
CA GLY A 124 -0.92 0.21 -14.48
C GLY A 124 -0.67 -1.16 -13.86
N ARG A 125 0.46 -1.81 -14.11
CA ARG A 125 0.75 -3.13 -13.54
C ARG A 125 0.93 -3.03 -12.04
N LEU A 126 0.41 -4.03 -11.32
CA LEU A 126 0.60 -4.14 -9.88
C LEU A 126 2.09 -4.35 -9.58
N THR A 127 2.63 -3.56 -8.68
CA THR A 127 4.05 -3.57 -8.31
C THR A 127 4.14 -3.47 -6.79
N VAL A 128 5.08 -4.19 -6.18
CA VAL A 128 5.48 -3.98 -4.80
C VAL A 128 6.68 -3.06 -4.76
N VAL A 129 6.53 -1.94 -4.05
CA VAL A 129 7.64 -1.04 -3.72
C VAL A 129 8.12 -1.38 -2.33
N ILE A 130 9.42 -1.63 -2.20
CA ILE A 130 10.10 -1.77 -0.91
C ILE A 130 10.81 -0.46 -0.61
N TYR A 131 10.50 0.15 0.53
CA TYR A 131 11.08 1.40 1.00
C TYR A 131 11.86 1.16 2.28
N ASP A 132 13.10 1.61 2.27
CA ASP A 132 13.96 1.63 3.44
C ASP A 132 13.93 3.04 4.07
N PRO A 133 13.36 3.20 5.28
CA PRO A 133 13.27 4.49 5.94
C PRO A 133 14.62 4.96 6.51
N THR A 134 15.56 4.05 6.77
CA THR A 134 16.90 4.36 7.29
C THR A 134 17.71 5.16 6.28
N ILE A 135 17.66 4.77 5.00
CA ILE A 135 18.34 5.50 3.90
C ILE A 135 17.40 6.35 3.04
N LYS A 136 16.10 6.35 3.38
CA LYS A 136 15.03 7.11 2.70
C LYS A 136 14.92 6.84 1.20
N LYS A 137 15.06 5.58 0.78
CA LYS A 137 15.05 5.20 -0.64
C LYS A 137 14.15 4.00 -0.90
N ASN A 138 13.62 3.94 -2.12
CA ASN A 138 13.06 2.70 -2.64
C ASN A 138 14.22 1.75 -2.94
N VAL A 139 14.20 0.58 -2.31
CA VAL A 139 15.24 -0.45 -2.39
C VAL A 139 14.76 -1.69 -3.13
N GLY A 140 13.50 -1.75 -3.55
CA GLY A 140 12.94 -2.81 -4.38
C GLY A 140 11.74 -2.31 -5.18
N LEU A 141 11.64 -2.75 -6.43
CA LEU A 141 10.53 -2.46 -7.35
C LEU A 141 10.17 -3.75 -8.09
N ASN A 142 9.17 -4.47 -7.58
CA ASN A 142 8.84 -5.82 -8.01
C ASN A 142 7.50 -5.82 -8.72
N THR A 143 7.51 -5.89 -10.04
CA THR A 143 6.27 -6.06 -10.82
C THR A 143 5.71 -7.46 -10.59
N ILE A 144 4.40 -7.54 -10.39
CA ILE A 144 3.69 -8.80 -10.16
C ILE A 144 3.32 -9.42 -11.51
N ASP A 145 3.82 -10.63 -11.73
CA ASP A 145 3.75 -11.40 -12.97
C ASP A 145 3.81 -12.91 -12.70
N PHE A 146 2.86 -13.40 -11.90
CA PHE A 146 2.66 -14.83 -11.69
C PHE A 146 2.37 -15.59 -12.98
#